data_AF-A0A2M7JCD0-F1
#
_entry.id   AF-A0A2M7JCD0-F1
#
_cell.length_a   1.000
_cell.length_b   1.000
_cell.length_c   1.000
_cell.angle_alpha   90.00
_cell.angle_beta   90.00
_cell.angle_gamma   90.00
#
_symmetry.space_group_name_H-M   'P 1'
#
loop_
_entity.id
_entity.type
_entity.pdbx_description
1 polymer ?
#
loop_
_entity_poly.entity_id
_entity_poly.type
_entity_poly.pdbx_seq_one_letter_code
_entity_poly.pdbx_strand_id
1 'polypeptide(L)' 'MRKLGFDGPFVGTRHHFMVYEEHRLTIPSNHEYSISQLRMMLQETESVLARRITVEEWSSL' A
#
# COMPACT_ATOMS: atom_id res chain seq x y z
N MET A 1 -5.87 4.87 -1.39
CA MET A 1 -5.85 3.39 -1.18
C MET A 1 -7.23 2.73 -1.21
N ARG A 2 -8.27 3.25 -0.54
CA ARG A 2 -9.63 2.69 -0.63
C ARG A 2 -10.17 2.59 -2.07
N LYS A 3 -9.80 3.55 -2.94
CA LYS A 3 -10.13 3.52 -4.37
C LYS A 3 -9.53 2.31 -5.12
N LEU A 4 -8.44 1.72 -4.61
CA LEU A 4 -7.85 0.50 -5.15
C LEU A 4 -8.46 -0.79 -4.55
N GLY A 5 -9.44 -0.66 -3.65
CA GLY A 5 -10.08 -1.80 -2.97
C GLY A 5 -9.43 -2.21 -1.65
N PHE A 6 -8.49 -1.43 -1.10
CA PHE A 6 -7.92 -1.72 0.22
C PHE A 6 -8.85 -1.29 1.37
N ASP A 7 -9.00 -2.18 2.34
CA ASP A 7 -9.68 -1.94 3.62
C ASP A 7 -8.70 -1.47 4.71
N GLY A 8 -9.21 -0.65 5.63
CA GLY A 8 -8.46 -0.08 6.76
C GLY A 8 -8.24 1.44 6.66
N PRO A 9 -7.13 1.97 7.25
CA PRO A 9 -6.05 1.23 7.94
C PRO A 9 -6.51 0.64 9.29
N PHE A 10 -6.04 -0.57 9.59
CA PHE A 10 -6.25 -1.24 10.87
C PHE A 10 -5.03 -1.05 11.77
N VAL A 11 -5.27 -0.95 13.08
CA VAL A 11 -4.22 -0.80 14.09
C VAL A 11 -3.73 -2.21 14.49
N GLY A 12 -2.48 -2.52 14.17
CA GLY A 12 -1.77 -3.66 14.74
C GLY A 12 -1.02 -3.30 16.03
N THR A 13 -0.36 -4.28 16.64
CA THR A 13 0.36 -4.09 17.92
C THR A 13 1.57 -3.17 17.83
N ARG A 14 2.16 -3.03 16.64
CA ARG A 14 3.36 -2.19 16.39
C ARG A 14 3.25 -1.30 15.15
N HIS A 15 2.46 -1.70 14.15
CA HIS A 15 2.34 -1.01 12.87
C HIS A 15 0.89 -1.05 12.41
N HIS A 16 0.50 -0.07 11.60
CA HIS A 16 -0.77 -0.11 10.90
C HIS A 16 -0.68 -1.07 9.71
N PHE A 17 -1.81 -1.59 9.26
CA PHE A 17 -1.88 -2.41 8.06
C PHE A 17 -3.17 -2.17 7.28
N MET A 18 -3.14 -2.45 5.98
CA MET A 18 -4.31 -2.49 5.11
C MET A 18 -4.54 -3.92 4.63
N VAL A 19 -5.78 -4.24 4.28
CA VAL A 19 -6.16 -5.56 3.77
C VAL A 19 -6.70 -5.41 2.35
N TYR A 20 -6.32 -6.31 1.45
CA TYR A 20 -6.91 -6.47 0.13
C TYR A 20 -7.18 -7.94 -0.09
N GLU A 21 -8.46 -8.32 -0.09
CA GLU A 21 -8.88 -9.73 -0.11
C GLU A 21 -8.18 -10.53 1.01
N GLU A 22 -7.33 -11.50 0.67
CA GLU A 22 -6.55 -12.31 1.62
C GLU A 22 -5.16 -11.74 1.93
N HIS A 23 -4.77 -10.65 1.26
CA HIS A 23 -3.45 -10.03 1.40
C HIS A 23 -3.45 -8.93 2.46
N ARG A 24 -2.36 -8.89 3.25
CA ARG A 24 -2.12 -7.86 4.26
C ARG A 24 -0.88 -7.05 3.90
N LEU A 25 -1.05 -5.75 3.70
CA LEU A 25 0.05 -4.81 3.49
C LEU A 25 0.34 -4.05 4.78
N THR A 26 1.58 -4.10 5.24
CA THR A 26 2.02 -3.33 6.41
C THR A 26 2.28 -1.89 6.00
N ILE A 27 1.74 -0.94 6.76
CA ILE A 27 2.07 0.49 6.62
C ILE A 27 3.23 0.78 7.57
N PRO A 28 4.42 1.14 7.07
CA PRO A 28 5.52 1.53 7.93
C PRO A 28 5.14 2.77 8.75
N SER A 29 5.61 2.86 9.99
CA SER A 29 5.28 3.97 10.90
C SER A 29 6.19 5.19 10.72
N ASN A 30 7.09 5.18 9.73
CA ASN A 30 8.03 6.27 9.51
C ASN A 30 7.31 7.47 8.90
N HIS A 31 7.67 8.68 9.35
CA HIS A 31 7.13 9.92 8.81
C HIS A 31 7.63 10.22 7.39
N GLU A 32 8.83 9.74 7.05
CA GLU A 32 9.44 9.89 5.73
C GLU A 32 9.91 8.53 5.21
N TYR A 33 9.72 8.32 3.91
CA TYR A 33 10.17 7.11 3.21
C TYR A 33 11.34 7.44 2.29
N SER A 34 12.33 6.56 2.27
CA SER A 34 13.36 6.62 1.24
C SER A 34 12.75 6.27 -0.13
N ILE A 35 13.38 6.74 -1.21
CA ILE A 35 12.93 6.43 -2.58
C ILE A 35 12.91 4.91 -2.83
N SER A 36 13.89 4.18 -2.27
CA SER A 36 13.94 2.72 -2.37
C SER A 36 12.79 2.05 -1.64
N GLN A 37 12.44 2.52 -0.44
CA GLN A 37 11.31 2.01 0.32
C GLN A 37 9.98 2.25 -0.39
N LEU A 38 9.78 3.47 -0.92
CA LEU A 38 8.58 3.79 -1.68
C LEU A 38 8.43 2.90 -2.92
N ARG A 39 9.54 2.67 -3.66
CA ARG A 39 9.54 1.80 -4.83
C ARG A 39 9.18 0.35 -4.47
N MET A 40 9.72 -0.15 -3.38
CA MET A 40 9.41 -1.49 -2.87
C MET A 40 7.92 -1.62 -2.53
N MET A 41 7.36 -0.65 -1.79
CA MET A 41 5.93 -0.66 -1.44
C MET A 41 5.02 -0.59 -2.67
N LEU A 42 5.40 0.19 -3.69
CA LEU A 42 4.65 0.26 -4.93
C LEU A 42 4.67 -1.08 -5.66
N GLN A 43 5.84 -1.71 -5.80
CA GLN A 43 5.99 -3.02 -6.43
C GLN A 43 5.19 -4.12 -5.70
N GLU A 44 5.21 -4.12 -4.37
CA GLU A 44 4.41 -5.02 -3.56
C GLU A 44 2.91 -4.81 -3.82
N THR A 45 2.47 -3.56 -3.86
CA THR A 45 1.06 -3.21 -4.14
C THR A 45 0.64 -3.66 -5.54
N GLU A 46 1.47 -3.43 -6.57
CA GLU A 46 1.20 -3.89 -7.94
C GLU A 46 1.14 -5.43 -8.03
N SER A 47 2.00 -6.12 -7.27
CA SER A 47 1.97 -7.59 -7.18
C SER A 47 0.69 -8.09 -6.53
N VAL A 48 0.24 -7.46 -5.43
CA VAL A 48 -1.01 -7.83 -4.74
C VAL A 48 -2.23 -7.59 -5.62
N LEU A 49 -2.24 -6.48 -6.37
CA LEU A 49 -3.33 -6.16 -7.31
C LEU A 49 -3.25 -6.96 -8.62
N ALA A 50 -2.18 -7.74 -8.82
CA ALA A 50 -1.87 -8.45 -10.06
C ALA A 50 -1.91 -7.55 -11.33
N ARG A 51 -1.63 -6.25 -11.17
CA ARG A 51 -1.64 -5.25 -12.25
C ARG A 51 -0.74 -4.08 -11.90
N ARG A 52 -0.31 -3.34 -12.93
CA ARG A 52 0.41 -2.08 -12.73
C ARG A 52 -0.53 -0.96 -12.34
N ILE A 53 -0.03 -0.05 -11.50
CA ILE A 53 -0.70 1.21 -11.17
C ILE A 53 -0.11 2.28 -12.08
N THR A 54 -0.95 2.94 -12.86
CA THR A 54 -0.47 4.03 -13.72
C THR A 54 -0.25 5.30 -12.90
N VAL A 55 0.54 6.23 -13.43
CA VAL A 55 0.80 7.51 -12.77
C VAL A 55 -0.50 8.31 -12.61
N GLU A 56 -1.40 8.24 -13.59
CA GLU A 56 -2.69 8.90 -13.57
C GLU A 56 -3.59 8.34 -12.47
N GLU A 57 -3.66 7.00 -12.36
CA GLU A 57 -4.40 6.35 -11.31
C GLU A 57 -3.85 6.73 -9.94
N TRP A 58 -2.52 6.61 -9.75
CA TRP A 58 -1.85 6.98 -8.51
C TRP A 58 -2.12 8.43 -8.10
N SER A 59 -2.09 9.35 -9.06
CA SER A 59 -2.35 10.78 -8.83
C SER A 59 -3.80 11.07 -8.44
N SER A 60 -4.71 10.13 -8.68
CA SER A 60 -6.14 10.25 -8.37
C SER A 60 -6.55 9.60 -7.03
N LEU A 61 -5.61 9.00 -6.29
CA LEU A 61 -5.88 8.16 -5.10
C LEU A 61 -6.30 8.87 -3.81
#